data_AF-A0A1G7NZE1-F1
#
_entry.id   AF-A0A1G7NZE1-F1
#
_cell.length_a   1.000
_cell.length_b   1.000
_cell.length_c   1.000
_cell.angle_alpha   90.00
_cell.angle_beta   90.00
_cell.angle_gamma   90.00
#
_symmetry.space_group_name_H-M   'P 1'
#
loop_
_entity.id
_entity.type
_entity.pdbx_description
1 polymer ?
#
loop_
_entity_poly.entity_id
_entity_poly.type
_entity_poly.pdbx_seq_one_letter_code
_entity_poly.pdbx_strand_id
1 'polypeptide(L)'
;MDGYIDDYIKAIRRNEVRDFFFGKGEYYFYNDSDGKRLHRLSFENCIGILGEQNLYNRLSSDYIDILKDNDVTLQEFFDLLMFVVLYYRKAVFSYEPDCYHFEWVYPEELTRLFNVNYERLKNEGDTKEIDEILLELKQKFNVDLFNFDRVNVIGSKTVLPRVPRTTEGEFVVPDGIVRIPDYAFAECDKITSVIMPDTVEYIGHYAFTGCTSLKKVRLSDNLTFVGRPAFGVGASFGRDDVPACSIESIYIPIKVRGNLNFETFDKCMSLKNIEVDSGNPYYASYDGILYTKDMKSLILCPCGRTSKVVRIPESVVEIGSLAFCNCRGIEELYLPTSIKKMGKYIPIPFEGCSGLKRIHIGVKENIEKVFSKFDFDDVDKDCLFYVPKGTKQKYQSYCSLKEQNIIEEDV
;
A
#
# COMPACT_ATOMS: atom_id res chain seq x y z
N MET A 1 -14.41 18.94 31.92
CA MET A 1 -15.30 18.27 30.93
C MET A 1 -15.20 16.75 31.06
N ASP A 2 -14.08 16.25 31.60
CA ASP A 2 -13.63 14.87 31.48
C ASP A 2 -14.51 13.86 32.24
N GLY A 3 -15.05 14.23 33.41
CA GLY A 3 -15.93 13.35 34.19
C GLY A 3 -17.22 12.90 33.49
N TYR A 4 -17.69 13.64 32.48
CA TYR A 4 -18.89 13.28 31.71
C TYR A 4 -18.60 12.29 30.57
N ILE A 5 -17.33 12.18 30.15
CA ILE A 5 -16.90 11.26 29.08
C ILE A 5 -16.89 9.82 29.61
N ASP A 6 -16.44 9.61 30.85
CA ASP A 6 -16.42 8.29 31.48
C ASP A 6 -17.82 7.69 31.67
N ASP A 7 -18.81 8.51 32.05
CA ASP A 7 -20.19 8.04 32.21
C ASP A 7 -20.85 7.71 30.86
N TYR A 8 -20.46 8.41 29.79
CA TYR A 8 -20.89 8.09 28.43
C TYR A 8 -20.26 6.78 27.89
N ILE A 9 -18.96 6.55 28.14
CA ILE A 9 -18.30 5.27 27.78
C ILE A 9 -18.99 4.09 28.50
N LYS A 10 -19.46 4.29 29.74
CA LYS A 10 -20.25 3.29 30.47
C LYS A 10 -21.63 3.07 29.83
N ALA A 11 -22.30 4.12 29.34
CA ALA A 11 -23.61 4.01 28.67
C ALA A 11 -23.52 3.28 27.30
N ILE A 12 -22.51 3.58 26.47
CA ILE A 12 -22.26 2.81 25.23
C ILE A 12 -22.03 1.32 25.54
N ARG A 13 -21.20 1.00 26.55
CA ARG A 13 -20.94 -0.40 26.94
C ARG A 13 -22.16 -1.14 27.48
N ARG A 14 -23.25 -0.43 27.79
CA ARG A 14 -24.54 -0.97 28.20
C ARG A 14 -25.61 -0.92 27.11
N ASN A 15 -25.28 -0.41 25.92
CA ASN A 15 -26.20 -0.21 24.80
C ASN A 15 -27.34 0.78 25.12
N GLU A 16 -27.09 1.80 25.95
CA GLU A 16 -28.07 2.77 26.47
C GLU A 16 -28.16 4.09 25.62
N VAL A 17 -27.66 4.08 24.39
CA VAL A 17 -27.62 5.26 23.50
C VAL A 17 -27.92 4.86 22.04
N ARG A 18 -29.11 5.19 21.53
CA ARG A 18 -29.50 4.95 20.13
C ARG A 18 -28.96 5.97 19.13
N ASP A 19 -29.29 7.25 19.29
CA ASP A 19 -29.28 8.19 18.14
C ASP A 19 -28.43 9.45 18.34
N PHE A 20 -27.70 9.81 17.28
CA PHE A 20 -27.22 11.17 17.04
C PHE A 20 -28.22 11.84 16.09
N PHE A 21 -28.87 12.92 16.50
CA PHE A 21 -29.62 13.77 15.58
C PHE A 21 -28.72 14.91 15.10
N PHE A 22 -28.54 15.01 13.78
CA PHE A 22 -27.82 16.09 13.14
C PHE A 22 -28.83 17.16 12.68
N GLY A 23 -28.90 18.26 13.43
CA GLY A 23 -29.73 19.40 13.03
C GLY A 23 -29.31 20.68 13.75
N LYS A 24 -29.16 21.75 12.97
CA LYS A 24 -28.70 23.09 13.37
C LYS A 24 -27.25 23.16 13.85
N GLY A 25 -26.37 22.29 13.36
CA GLY A 25 -24.93 22.31 13.64
C GLY A 25 -24.58 21.97 15.10
N GLU A 26 -25.47 21.29 15.83
CA GLU A 26 -25.33 21.01 17.25
C GLU A 26 -25.50 19.51 17.55
N TYR A 27 -24.43 18.85 18.02
CA TYR A 27 -24.41 17.42 18.32
C TYR A 27 -25.07 17.13 19.66
N TYR A 28 -26.16 16.35 19.67
CA TYR A 28 -26.92 16.03 20.88
C TYR A 28 -27.02 14.54 21.20
N PHE A 29 -26.81 14.23 22.48
CA PHE A 29 -27.14 12.93 23.06
C PHE A 29 -28.58 12.86 23.56
N TYR A 30 -29.16 11.66 23.54
CA TYR A 30 -30.48 11.36 24.09
C TYR A 30 -30.41 10.12 25.01
N ASN A 31 -31.24 10.09 26.05
CA ASN A 31 -31.37 8.96 26.97
C ASN A 31 -32.37 7.93 26.42
N ASP A 32 -31.94 6.68 26.21
CA ASP A 32 -32.78 5.61 25.67
C ASP A 32 -34.06 5.33 26.48
N SER A 33 -34.07 5.64 27.78
CA SER A 33 -35.22 5.35 28.66
C SER A 33 -36.36 6.37 28.59
N ASP A 34 -36.09 7.62 28.21
CA ASP A 34 -37.10 8.69 28.22
C ASP A 34 -37.02 9.68 27.04
N GLY A 35 -36.09 9.48 26.10
CA GLY A 35 -35.93 10.34 24.91
C GLY A 35 -35.56 11.79 25.23
N LYS A 36 -35.07 12.10 26.43
CA LYS A 36 -34.62 13.47 26.75
C LYS A 36 -33.25 13.77 26.19
N ARG A 37 -33.13 14.96 25.62
CA ARG A 37 -31.86 15.57 25.19
C ARG A 37 -30.97 15.83 26.40
N LEU A 38 -29.79 15.21 26.41
CA LEU A 38 -28.82 15.27 27.50
C LEU A 38 -27.87 16.48 27.33
N HIS A 39 -26.92 16.42 26.38
CA HIS A 39 -25.84 17.42 26.28
C HIS A 39 -25.38 17.71 24.84
N ARG A 40 -24.75 18.89 24.65
CA ARG A 40 -24.10 19.34 23.40
C ARG A 40 -22.63 18.92 23.36
N LEU A 41 -22.14 18.40 22.24
CA LEU A 41 -20.71 18.18 21.99
C LEU A 41 -20.14 19.04 20.84
N SER A 42 -18.81 19.08 20.77
CA SER A 42 -18.04 19.52 19.60
C SER A 42 -17.66 18.32 18.73
N PHE A 43 -17.48 18.57 17.43
CA PHE A 43 -17.05 17.59 16.43
C PHE A 43 -15.82 16.76 16.86
N GLU A 44 -14.78 17.41 17.41
CA GLU A 44 -13.56 16.74 17.89
C GLU A 44 -13.83 15.71 18.99
N ASN A 45 -14.76 16.02 19.91
CA ASN A 45 -15.14 15.10 20.98
C ASN A 45 -15.95 13.92 20.45
N CYS A 46 -16.86 14.14 19.48
CA CYS A 46 -17.62 13.05 18.85
C CYS A 46 -16.69 12.00 18.20
N ILE A 47 -15.61 12.43 17.53
CA ILE A 47 -14.63 11.54 16.91
C ILE A 47 -13.88 10.69 17.95
N GLY A 48 -13.38 11.33 19.01
CA GLY A 48 -12.65 10.61 20.07
C GLY A 48 -13.51 9.65 20.89
N ILE A 49 -14.84 9.84 20.87
CA ILE A 49 -15.80 9.11 21.69
C ILE A 49 -16.44 7.92 20.94
N LEU A 50 -16.73 8.06 19.64
CA LEU A 50 -17.41 7.01 18.87
C LEU A 50 -16.53 5.77 18.64
N GLY A 51 -15.25 5.98 18.35
CA GLY A 51 -14.31 4.90 17.98
C GLY A 51 -14.57 4.35 16.57
N GLU A 52 -13.49 4.02 15.86
CA GLU A 52 -13.55 3.75 14.41
C GLU A 52 -14.45 2.55 14.04
N GLN A 53 -14.47 1.49 14.86
CA GLN A 53 -15.30 0.30 14.61
C GLN A 53 -16.82 0.56 14.73
N ASN A 54 -17.25 1.48 15.60
CA ASN A 54 -18.69 1.76 15.75
C ASN A 54 -19.24 2.64 14.63
N LEU A 55 -18.39 3.51 14.05
CA LEU A 55 -18.69 4.25 12.83
C LEU A 55 -18.76 3.32 11.61
N TYR A 56 -17.80 2.39 11.48
CA TYR A 56 -17.82 1.35 10.44
C TYR A 56 -19.11 0.51 10.49
N ASN A 57 -19.50 0.03 11.66
CA ASN A 57 -20.72 -0.79 11.83
C ASN A 57 -22.03 -0.05 11.53
N ARG A 58 -22.03 1.29 11.48
CA ARG A 58 -23.21 2.10 11.11
C ARG A 58 -23.30 2.41 9.61
N LEU A 59 -22.22 2.17 8.86
CA LEU A 59 -22.10 2.54 7.44
C LEU A 59 -21.82 1.28 6.59
N SER A 60 -22.74 0.31 6.68
CA SER A 60 -22.66 -0.95 5.95
C SER A 60 -22.75 -0.76 4.43
N SER A 61 -22.47 -1.83 3.68
CA SER A 61 -22.69 -1.92 2.22
C SER A 61 -24.07 -1.40 1.81
N ASP A 62 -25.09 -1.76 2.58
CA ASP A 62 -26.49 -1.47 2.31
C ASP A 62 -26.76 0.05 2.33
N TYR A 63 -26.04 0.78 3.19
CA TYR A 63 -26.10 2.24 3.28
C TYR A 63 -25.45 2.93 2.08
N ILE A 64 -24.36 2.36 1.56
CA ILE A 64 -23.71 2.82 0.33
C ILE A 64 -24.59 2.57 -0.90
N ASP A 65 -25.35 1.48 -0.91
CA ASP A 65 -26.31 1.20 -1.99
C ASP A 65 -27.52 2.15 -1.93
N ILE A 66 -28.05 2.48 -0.74
CA ILE A 66 -29.04 3.56 -0.56
C ILE A 66 -28.50 4.91 -1.09
N LEU A 67 -27.23 5.23 -0.80
CA LEU A 67 -26.60 6.47 -1.29
C LEU A 67 -26.47 6.51 -2.83
N LYS A 68 -26.29 5.35 -3.50
CA LYS A 68 -26.21 5.24 -4.96
C LYS A 68 -27.56 5.45 -5.65
N ASP A 69 -28.66 5.07 -4.99
CA ASP A 69 -30.02 5.25 -5.50
C ASP A 69 -30.49 6.72 -5.43
N ASN A 70 -29.77 7.57 -4.69
CA ASN A 70 -29.97 9.03 -4.56
C ASN A 70 -31.31 9.42 -3.88
N ASP A 71 -31.91 8.51 -3.11
CA ASP A 71 -33.10 8.74 -2.28
C ASP A 71 -32.72 8.86 -0.80
N VAL A 72 -31.81 9.80 -0.51
CA VAL A 72 -31.27 10.00 0.85
C VAL A 72 -31.96 11.16 1.55
N THR A 73 -32.04 11.09 2.88
CA THR A 73 -32.48 12.20 3.72
C THR A 73 -31.35 13.21 3.96
N LEU A 74 -31.68 14.41 4.44
CA LEU A 74 -30.71 15.39 4.93
C LEU A 74 -29.78 14.79 6.02
N GLN A 75 -30.34 13.91 6.87
CA GLN A 75 -29.61 13.20 7.90
C GLN A 75 -28.57 12.24 7.31
N GLU A 76 -28.96 11.41 6.34
CA GLU A 76 -28.04 10.45 5.71
C GLU A 76 -26.93 11.13 4.89
N PHE A 77 -27.23 12.31 4.34
CA PHE A 77 -26.21 13.16 3.73
C PHE A 77 -25.20 13.72 4.75
N PHE A 78 -25.63 14.07 5.97
CA PHE A 78 -24.72 14.45 7.05
C PHE A 78 -23.83 13.29 7.51
N ASP A 79 -24.36 12.07 7.56
CA ASP A 79 -23.58 10.88 7.89
C ASP A 79 -22.51 10.59 6.79
N LEU A 80 -22.85 10.75 5.50
CA LEU A 80 -21.87 10.71 4.41
C LEU A 80 -20.81 11.81 4.54
N LEU A 81 -21.20 13.05 4.86
CA LEU A 81 -20.27 14.16 5.09
C LEU A 81 -19.29 13.84 6.23
N MET A 82 -19.79 13.33 7.36
CA MET A 82 -18.98 12.93 8.51
C MET A 82 -17.97 11.84 8.15
N PHE A 83 -18.41 10.83 7.40
CA PHE A 83 -17.57 9.74 6.91
C PHE A 83 -16.41 10.25 6.06
N VAL A 84 -16.69 11.15 5.11
CA VAL A 84 -15.68 11.74 4.23
C VAL A 84 -14.63 12.52 5.02
N VAL A 85 -15.04 13.35 5.98
CA VAL A 85 -14.10 14.14 6.80
C VAL A 85 -13.25 13.23 7.68
N LEU A 86 -13.82 12.14 8.21
CA LEU A 86 -13.09 11.13 8.98
C LEU A 86 -12.07 10.36 8.15
N TYR A 87 -12.48 9.89 6.96
CA TYR A 87 -11.60 9.26 5.97
C TYR A 87 -10.41 10.15 5.67
N TYR A 88 -10.67 11.43 5.38
CA TYR A 88 -9.65 12.43 5.07
C TYR A 88 -8.72 12.72 6.25
N ARG A 89 -9.28 12.86 7.48
CA ARG A 89 -8.47 13.04 8.69
C ARG A 89 -7.54 11.86 8.94
N LYS A 90 -7.93 10.63 8.59
CA LYS A 90 -7.03 9.48 8.62
C LYS A 90 -5.96 9.63 7.52
N ALA A 91 -6.36 9.76 6.26
CA ALA A 91 -5.46 9.86 5.09
C ALA A 91 -4.39 10.96 5.19
N VAL A 92 -4.67 12.10 5.84
CA VAL A 92 -3.70 13.20 6.02
C VAL A 92 -2.73 12.99 7.19
N PHE A 93 -3.09 12.19 8.20
CA PHE A 93 -2.28 12.01 9.41
C PHE A 93 -1.67 10.62 9.59
N SER A 94 -2.18 9.59 8.89
CA SER A 94 -1.69 8.22 9.00
C SER A 94 -0.73 7.84 7.86
N TYR A 95 0.57 7.79 8.17
CA TYR A 95 1.52 6.91 7.48
C TYR A 95 1.39 5.44 7.97
N GLU A 96 0.23 5.06 8.53
CA GLU A 96 -0.02 3.74 9.12
C GLU A 96 -0.66 2.78 8.09
N PRO A 97 -0.14 1.54 7.93
CA PRO A 97 -0.59 0.62 6.88
C PRO A 97 -2.06 0.16 7.00
N ASP A 98 -2.65 0.19 8.19
CA ASP A 98 -3.89 -0.51 8.51
C ASP A 98 -5.15 0.34 8.30
N CYS A 99 -5.06 1.40 7.49
CA CYS A 99 -6.13 2.40 7.35
C CYS A 99 -7.14 2.10 6.24
N TYR A 100 -6.94 1.05 5.44
CA TYR A 100 -7.69 0.76 4.20
C TYR A 100 -9.02 0.01 4.39
N HIS A 101 -9.64 0.06 5.58
CA HIS A 101 -10.90 -0.66 5.88
C HIS A 101 -12.17 -0.14 5.17
N PHE A 102 -12.05 0.74 4.19
CA PHE A 102 -13.16 1.24 3.36
C PHE A 102 -13.12 0.64 1.95
N GLU A 103 -12.86 -0.66 1.85
CA GLU A 103 -12.63 -1.42 0.61
C GLU A 103 -13.77 -1.37 -0.43
N TRP A 104 -14.94 -0.87 -0.03
CA TRP A 104 -16.17 -0.87 -0.83
C TRP A 104 -16.50 0.48 -1.47
N VAL A 105 -15.79 1.56 -1.11
CA VAL A 105 -16.09 2.91 -1.63
C VAL A 105 -14.81 3.67 -1.94
N TYR A 106 -14.53 3.83 -3.23
CA TYR A 106 -13.41 4.62 -3.73
C TYR A 106 -13.59 6.10 -3.37
N PRO A 107 -12.51 6.87 -3.09
CA PRO A 107 -12.59 8.30 -2.83
C PRO A 107 -13.37 9.07 -3.90
N GLU A 108 -13.19 8.71 -5.17
CA GLU A 108 -13.87 9.29 -6.32
C GLU A 108 -15.38 8.98 -6.33
N GLU A 109 -15.78 7.79 -5.86
CA GLU A 109 -17.18 7.40 -5.76
C GLU A 109 -17.84 8.09 -4.56
N LEU A 110 -17.15 8.21 -3.42
CA LEU A 110 -17.60 9.05 -2.30
C LEU A 110 -17.77 10.51 -2.71
N THR A 111 -16.84 11.04 -3.53
CA THR A 111 -16.92 12.38 -4.12
C THR A 111 -18.18 12.53 -4.97
N ARG A 112 -18.43 11.55 -5.85
CA ARG A 112 -19.58 11.55 -6.75
C ARG A 112 -20.89 11.49 -5.97
N LEU A 113 -20.99 10.57 -5.02
CA LEU A 113 -22.17 10.41 -4.16
C LEU A 113 -22.42 11.66 -3.31
N PHE A 114 -21.38 12.27 -2.75
CA PHE A 114 -21.49 13.52 -2.01
C PHE A 114 -21.98 14.66 -2.90
N ASN A 115 -21.35 14.88 -4.05
CA ASN A 115 -21.71 15.98 -4.96
C ASN A 115 -23.13 15.83 -5.53
N VAL A 116 -23.55 14.62 -5.92
CA VAL A 116 -24.90 14.37 -6.45
C VAL A 116 -25.98 14.60 -5.38
N ASN A 117 -25.78 14.04 -4.18
CA ASN A 117 -26.77 14.19 -3.11
C ASN A 117 -26.82 15.62 -2.55
N TYR A 118 -25.69 16.32 -2.51
CA TYR A 118 -25.64 17.75 -2.15
C TYR A 118 -26.42 18.62 -3.13
N GLU A 119 -26.13 18.55 -4.44
CA GLU A 119 -26.83 19.39 -5.42
C GLU A 119 -28.32 19.06 -5.49
N ARG A 120 -28.73 17.81 -5.23
CA ARG A 120 -30.15 17.45 -5.07
C ARG A 120 -30.77 18.17 -3.85
N LEU A 121 -30.21 18.01 -2.65
CA LEU A 121 -30.72 18.65 -1.42
C LEU A 121 -30.76 20.18 -1.52
N LYS A 122 -29.77 20.78 -2.20
CA LYS A 122 -29.71 22.21 -2.52
C LYS A 122 -30.84 22.70 -3.41
N ASN A 123 -31.33 21.86 -4.32
CA ASN A 123 -32.52 22.15 -5.14
C ASN A 123 -33.83 21.90 -4.38
N GLU A 124 -33.81 21.15 -3.28
CA GLU A 124 -34.98 20.84 -2.44
C GLU A 124 -35.18 21.86 -1.29
N GLY A 125 -34.12 22.42 -0.69
CA GLY A 125 -34.20 23.60 0.17
C GLY A 125 -33.13 23.76 1.26
N ASP A 126 -32.82 25.03 1.57
CA ASP A 126 -31.98 25.56 2.67
C ASP A 126 -30.74 24.74 3.09
N THR A 127 -29.73 24.68 2.22
CA THR A 127 -28.41 24.09 2.53
C THR A 127 -27.52 24.95 3.43
N LYS A 128 -28.00 26.08 3.95
CA LYS A 128 -27.16 27.06 4.63
C LYS A 128 -26.33 26.48 5.78
N GLU A 129 -26.88 25.52 6.52
CA GLU A 129 -26.19 24.79 7.58
C GLU A 129 -25.05 23.91 7.04
N ILE A 130 -25.29 23.20 5.92
CA ILE A 130 -24.27 22.43 5.21
C ILE A 130 -23.17 23.38 4.71
N ASP A 131 -23.54 24.49 4.07
CA ASP A 131 -22.60 25.47 3.51
C ASP A 131 -21.71 26.10 4.58
N GLU A 132 -22.25 26.38 5.76
CA GLU A 132 -21.50 26.87 6.93
C GLU A 132 -20.51 25.82 7.46
N ILE A 133 -20.92 24.55 7.57
CA ILE A 133 -20.05 23.44 8.00
C ILE A 133 -18.92 23.20 7.00
N LEU A 134 -19.22 23.20 5.70
CA LEU A 134 -18.23 23.01 4.63
C LEU A 134 -17.23 24.17 4.57
N LEU A 135 -17.69 25.40 4.86
CA LEU A 135 -16.82 26.56 5.00
C LEU A 135 -15.91 26.45 6.24
N GLU A 136 -16.42 26.00 7.39
CA GLU A 136 -15.60 25.78 8.59
C GLU A 136 -14.53 24.70 8.34
N LEU A 137 -14.91 23.56 7.75
CA LEU A 137 -13.98 22.47 7.43
C LEU A 137 -12.86 22.93 6.48
N LYS A 138 -13.22 23.74 5.48
CA LYS A 138 -12.26 24.35 4.55
C LYS A 138 -11.31 25.35 5.22
N GLN A 139 -11.81 26.16 6.16
CA GLN A 139 -10.98 27.12 6.89
C GLN A 139 -10.08 26.47 7.95
N LYS A 140 -10.61 25.49 8.69
CA LYS A 140 -9.95 24.89 9.86
C LYS A 140 -8.99 23.75 9.50
N PHE A 141 -9.31 22.98 8.46
CA PHE A 141 -8.58 21.76 8.09
C PHE A 141 -8.06 21.77 6.63
N ASN A 142 -8.27 22.86 5.87
CA ASN A 142 -7.88 22.99 4.46
C ASN A 142 -8.44 21.86 3.57
N VAL A 143 -9.68 21.43 3.85
CA VAL A 143 -10.38 20.38 3.08
C VAL A 143 -11.41 21.03 2.16
N ASP A 144 -11.39 20.66 0.89
CA ASP A 144 -12.50 20.95 -0.03
C ASP A 144 -13.26 19.65 -0.28
N LEU A 145 -14.57 19.68 -0.10
CA LEU A 145 -15.42 18.49 -0.15
C LEU A 145 -16.27 18.44 -1.42
N PHE A 146 -16.37 19.56 -2.16
CA PHE A 146 -16.90 19.56 -3.53
C PHE A 146 -15.83 19.18 -4.55
N ASN A 147 -14.58 19.47 -4.22
CA ASN A 147 -13.39 18.91 -4.83
C ASN A 147 -12.62 18.08 -3.78
N PHE A 148 -13.00 16.82 -3.53
CA PHE A 148 -12.12 15.86 -2.82
C PHE A 148 -10.76 15.75 -3.53
N ASP A 149 -10.87 15.86 -4.85
CA ASP A 149 -9.98 16.47 -5.80
C ASP A 149 -9.29 17.78 -5.30
N ARG A 150 -8.99 18.05 -4.02
CA ARG A 150 -8.05 19.13 -3.60
C ARG A 150 -6.93 18.65 -2.69
N VAL A 151 -6.94 17.35 -2.42
CA VAL A 151 -5.71 16.55 -2.45
C VAL A 151 -5.40 16.07 -3.89
N ASN A 152 -6.20 16.47 -4.90
CA ASN A 152 -6.07 15.97 -6.29
C ASN A 152 -6.45 16.95 -7.47
N VAL A 153 -6.60 18.28 -7.29
CA VAL A 153 -6.92 19.22 -8.40
C VAL A 153 -5.66 19.91 -8.86
N ILE A 154 -5.28 19.55 -10.08
CA ILE A 154 -5.13 20.55 -11.16
C ILE A 154 -6.11 20.18 -12.30
N GLY A 155 -7.34 19.81 -11.94
CA GLY A 155 -8.47 19.64 -12.85
C GLY A 155 -8.53 18.29 -13.59
N SER A 156 -9.71 17.96 -14.13
CA SER A 156 -10.04 16.68 -14.77
C SER A 156 -9.33 16.38 -16.12
N LYS A 157 -8.19 17.03 -16.37
CA LYS A 157 -7.23 16.69 -17.42
C LYS A 157 -5.88 16.21 -16.88
N THR A 158 -5.65 16.29 -15.56
CA THR A 158 -4.39 15.87 -14.92
C THR A 158 -4.48 14.50 -14.24
N VAL A 159 -5.64 13.85 -14.21
CA VAL A 159 -5.81 12.50 -13.68
C VAL A 159 -6.26 11.59 -14.83
N LEU A 160 -5.60 10.44 -15.01
CA LEU A 160 -5.99 9.49 -16.05
C LEU A 160 -7.31 8.80 -15.64
N PRO A 161 -8.38 8.85 -16.44
CA PRO A 161 -9.57 8.04 -16.19
C PRO A 161 -9.23 6.55 -16.32
N ARG A 162 -10.01 5.68 -15.67
CA ARG A 162 -9.81 4.22 -15.76
C ARG A 162 -9.82 3.77 -17.22
N VAL A 163 -8.78 3.05 -17.61
CA VAL A 163 -8.60 2.52 -18.96
C VAL A 163 -9.53 1.30 -19.15
N PRO A 164 -10.27 1.20 -20.27
CA PRO A 164 -11.10 0.04 -20.55
C PRO A 164 -10.25 -1.23 -20.64
N ARG A 165 -10.68 -2.31 -19.98
CA ARG A 165 -9.97 -3.62 -20.02
C ARG A 165 -9.84 -4.19 -21.44
N THR A 166 -10.67 -3.74 -22.38
CA THR A 166 -10.62 -4.11 -23.79
C THR A 166 -9.50 -3.41 -24.58
N THR A 167 -8.82 -2.42 -24.01
CA THR A 167 -7.69 -1.73 -24.64
C THR A 167 -6.52 -2.69 -24.85
N GLU A 168 -5.92 -2.65 -26.04
CA GLU A 168 -4.88 -3.59 -26.48
C GLU A 168 -3.70 -2.88 -27.13
N GLY A 169 -2.52 -3.53 -27.12
CA GLY A 169 -1.31 -3.00 -27.74
C GLY A 169 -0.61 -1.93 -26.89
N GLU A 170 -0.11 -0.87 -27.53
CA GLU A 170 0.59 0.22 -26.84
C GLU A 170 -0.39 1.31 -26.37
N PHE A 171 -0.30 1.68 -25.09
CA PHE A 171 -1.03 2.80 -24.53
C PHE A 171 -0.10 3.98 -24.23
N VAL A 172 -0.31 5.09 -24.95
CA VAL A 172 0.34 6.36 -24.64
C VAL A 172 -0.58 7.15 -23.70
N VAL A 173 -0.10 7.43 -22.50
CA VAL A 173 -0.80 8.31 -21.56
C VAL A 173 -0.83 9.73 -22.16
N PRO A 174 -1.98 10.41 -22.23
CA PRO A 174 -2.07 11.75 -22.82
C PRO A 174 -1.20 12.80 -22.10
N ASP A 175 -0.67 13.76 -22.86
CA ASP A 175 0.05 14.90 -22.29
C ASP A 175 -0.82 15.70 -21.32
N GLY A 176 -0.21 16.17 -20.23
CA GLY A 176 -0.90 16.91 -19.17
C GLY A 176 -1.46 16.02 -18.06
N ILE A 177 -1.49 14.69 -18.22
CA ILE A 177 -1.75 13.77 -17.10
C ILE A 177 -0.59 13.88 -16.10
N VAL A 178 -0.93 14.14 -14.84
CA VAL A 178 -0.03 14.20 -13.67
C VAL A 178 -0.17 12.97 -12.79
N ARG A 179 -1.37 12.38 -12.71
CA ARG A 179 -1.68 11.25 -11.83
C ARG A 179 -2.24 10.07 -12.62
N ILE A 180 -1.61 8.92 -12.48
CA ILE A 180 -2.24 7.62 -12.73
C ILE A 180 -2.90 7.21 -11.40
N PRO A 181 -4.25 7.21 -11.29
CA PRO A 181 -4.91 6.87 -10.03
C PRO A 181 -4.83 5.37 -9.73
N ASP A 182 -5.35 4.99 -8.57
CA ASP A 182 -5.41 3.60 -8.15
C ASP A 182 -6.24 2.78 -9.16
N TYR A 183 -5.82 1.54 -9.43
CA TYR A 183 -6.47 0.63 -10.37
C TYR A 183 -6.68 1.15 -11.82
N ALA A 184 -5.99 2.22 -12.25
CA ALA A 184 -6.24 2.89 -13.53
C ALA A 184 -6.18 1.96 -14.76
N PHE A 185 -5.27 0.98 -14.76
CA PHE A 185 -5.14 -0.06 -15.79
C PHE A 185 -5.51 -1.46 -15.28
N ALA A 186 -6.15 -1.58 -14.11
CA ALA A 186 -6.37 -2.88 -13.47
C ALA A 186 -7.16 -3.84 -14.38
N GLU A 187 -6.55 -5.00 -14.63
CA GLU A 187 -6.99 -6.08 -15.53
C GLU A 187 -7.08 -5.67 -17.02
N CYS A 188 -6.23 -4.75 -17.48
CA CYS A 188 -5.99 -4.50 -18.91
C CYS A 188 -5.04 -5.57 -19.49
N ASP A 189 -5.53 -6.79 -19.60
CA ASP A 189 -4.79 -8.01 -19.92
C ASP A 189 -4.18 -8.03 -21.35
N LYS A 190 -4.62 -7.13 -22.24
CA LYS A 190 -4.13 -7.00 -23.62
C LYS A 190 -3.16 -5.84 -23.89
N ILE A 191 -2.95 -4.93 -22.94
CA ILE A 191 -1.97 -3.85 -23.11
C ILE A 191 -0.56 -4.45 -23.03
N THR A 192 0.30 -4.15 -24.00
CA THR A 192 1.66 -4.68 -24.13
C THR A 192 2.74 -3.70 -23.70
N SER A 193 2.48 -2.40 -23.85
CA SER A 193 3.36 -1.31 -23.41
C SER A 193 2.56 -0.11 -22.91
N VAL A 194 3.11 0.60 -21.92
CA VAL A 194 2.59 1.89 -21.44
C VAL A 194 3.69 2.94 -21.51
N ILE A 195 3.39 4.09 -22.11
CA ILE A 195 4.31 5.23 -22.23
C ILE A 195 3.72 6.40 -21.44
N MET A 196 4.38 6.81 -20.35
CA MET A 196 3.99 7.98 -19.56
C MET A 196 4.70 9.23 -20.07
N PRO A 197 4.02 10.37 -20.31
CA PRO A 197 4.67 11.65 -20.56
C PRO A 197 5.29 12.15 -19.26
N ASP A 198 6.27 13.05 -19.38
CA ASP A 198 7.05 13.49 -18.22
C ASP A 198 6.25 14.47 -17.33
N THR A 199 4.97 14.71 -17.61
CA THR A 199 4.03 15.38 -16.70
C THR A 199 3.57 14.48 -15.56
N VAL A 200 3.70 13.15 -15.66
CA VAL A 200 3.23 12.22 -14.62
C VAL A 200 4.14 12.27 -13.39
N GLU A 201 3.59 12.59 -12.23
CA GLU A 201 4.31 12.68 -10.95
C GLU A 201 3.94 11.56 -9.97
N TYR A 202 2.82 10.86 -10.21
CA TYR A 202 2.24 9.87 -9.29
C TYR A 202 1.65 8.65 -10.01
N ILE A 203 1.95 7.44 -9.50
CA ILE A 203 1.27 6.18 -9.83
C ILE A 203 0.60 5.60 -8.58
N GLY A 204 -0.69 5.31 -8.67
CA GLY A 204 -1.51 4.78 -7.60
C GLY A 204 -1.27 3.32 -7.22
N HIS A 205 -1.96 2.90 -6.17
CA HIS A 205 -1.99 1.52 -5.72
C HIS A 205 -2.74 0.66 -6.76
N TYR A 206 -2.25 -0.55 -7.00
CA TYR A 206 -2.82 -1.51 -7.96
C TYR A 206 -2.96 -1.00 -9.40
N ALA A 207 -2.29 0.11 -9.75
CA ALA A 207 -2.50 0.80 -11.03
C ALA A 207 -2.37 -0.13 -12.24
N PHE A 208 -1.50 -1.14 -12.20
CA PHE A 208 -1.25 -2.12 -13.27
C PHE A 208 -1.48 -3.58 -12.84
N THR A 209 -2.22 -3.84 -11.75
CA THR A 209 -2.57 -5.23 -11.38
C THR A 209 -3.34 -5.92 -12.51
N GLY A 210 -3.18 -7.23 -12.70
CA GLY A 210 -3.87 -7.96 -13.78
C GLY A 210 -3.41 -7.63 -15.22
N CYS A 211 -2.43 -6.75 -15.43
CA CYS A 211 -1.92 -6.42 -16.78
C CYS A 211 -0.98 -7.51 -17.34
N THR A 212 -1.51 -8.70 -17.62
CA THR A 212 -0.72 -9.90 -17.93
C THR A 212 0.05 -9.85 -19.25
N SER A 213 -0.37 -9.04 -20.23
CA SER A 213 0.43 -8.82 -21.45
C SER A 213 1.43 -7.68 -21.35
N LEU A 214 1.42 -6.88 -20.27
CA LEU A 214 2.21 -5.65 -20.15
C LEU A 214 3.68 -5.99 -19.90
N LYS A 215 4.52 -5.80 -20.93
CA LYS A 215 5.95 -6.14 -20.89
C LYS A 215 6.86 -4.96 -20.61
N LYS A 216 6.42 -3.74 -20.96
CA LYS A 216 7.23 -2.51 -20.93
C LYS A 216 6.43 -1.35 -20.37
N VAL A 217 7.03 -0.60 -19.44
CA VAL A 217 6.46 0.65 -18.93
C VAL A 217 7.56 1.70 -18.95
N ARG A 218 7.37 2.78 -19.72
CA ARG A 218 8.22 3.98 -19.60
C ARG A 218 7.62 4.86 -18.51
N LEU A 219 8.33 4.95 -17.38
CA LEU A 219 8.02 5.90 -16.31
C LEU A 219 8.41 7.32 -16.72
N SER A 220 7.78 8.30 -16.07
CA SER A 220 8.09 9.73 -16.20
C SER A 220 9.32 10.11 -15.39
N ASP A 221 10.19 10.98 -15.92
CA ASP A 221 11.34 11.50 -15.18
C ASP A 221 10.96 12.40 -14.00
N ASN A 222 9.72 12.90 -13.97
CA ASN A 222 9.16 13.64 -12.85
C ASN A 222 8.41 12.76 -11.83
N LEU A 223 8.31 11.45 -12.05
CA LEU A 223 7.63 10.52 -11.15
C LEU A 223 8.28 10.53 -9.75
N THR A 224 7.48 10.88 -8.73
CA THR A 224 7.94 10.94 -7.33
C THR A 224 7.44 9.76 -6.50
N PHE A 225 6.28 9.20 -6.86
CA PHE A 225 5.58 8.19 -6.06
C PHE A 225 5.10 7.01 -6.91
N VAL A 226 5.27 5.80 -6.38
CA VAL A 226 4.75 4.56 -6.93
C VAL A 226 4.00 3.83 -5.82
N GLY A 227 2.74 3.48 -6.08
CA GLY A 227 1.86 2.80 -5.15
C GLY A 227 2.32 1.39 -4.78
N ARG A 228 1.70 0.85 -3.73
CA ARG A 228 2.03 -0.43 -3.12
C ARG A 228 0.79 -1.33 -3.16
N PRO A 229 0.76 -2.41 -3.96
CA PRO A 229 1.63 -2.77 -5.08
C PRO A 229 1.18 -2.04 -6.37
N ALA A 230 2.08 -1.38 -7.12
CA ALA A 230 1.66 -0.73 -8.39
C ALA A 230 1.59 -1.71 -9.57
N PHE A 231 2.53 -2.66 -9.64
CA PHE A 231 2.72 -3.62 -10.73
C PHE A 231 2.50 -5.08 -10.30
N GLY A 232 2.62 -5.35 -9.00
CA GLY A 232 2.34 -6.64 -8.40
C GLY A 232 0.88 -6.87 -8.04
N VAL A 233 0.64 -7.94 -7.28
CA VAL A 233 -0.63 -8.23 -6.59
C VAL A 233 -0.47 -8.00 -5.09
N GLY A 234 -1.57 -7.75 -4.39
CA GLY A 234 -1.54 -7.43 -2.97
C GLY A 234 -1.66 -8.68 -2.12
N ALA A 235 -0.57 -9.13 -1.50
CA ALA A 235 -0.59 -10.25 -0.56
C ALA A 235 -1.62 -10.08 0.58
N SER A 236 -1.95 -8.83 0.95
CA SER A 236 -2.85 -8.51 2.06
C SER A 236 -4.36 -8.58 1.77
N PHE A 237 -4.79 -8.72 0.50
CA PHE A 237 -6.19 -8.47 0.10
C PHE A 237 -6.97 -9.71 -0.39
N GLY A 238 -6.48 -10.92 -0.13
CA GLY A 238 -7.22 -12.18 -0.36
C GLY A 238 -7.58 -12.50 -1.82
N ARG A 239 -7.06 -11.73 -2.78
CA ARG A 239 -7.29 -11.86 -4.23
C ARG A 239 -6.15 -12.63 -4.90
N ASP A 240 -6.00 -13.89 -4.51
CA ASP A 240 -5.04 -14.83 -5.14
C ASP A 240 -5.43 -15.22 -6.58
N ASP A 241 -6.62 -14.82 -7.04
CA ASP A 241 -7.17 -15.05 -8.38
C ASP A 241 -6.67 -14.05 -9.43
N VAL A 242 -6.30 -12.83 -9.04
CA VAL A 242 -5.76 -11.82 -9.95
C VAL A 242 -4.26 -12.06 -10.16
N PRO A 243 -3.77 -12.21 -11.41
CA PRO A 243 -2.34 -12.31 -11.69
C PRO A 243 -1.65 -10.94 -11.63
N ALA A 244 -0.34 -10.93 -11.35
CA ALA A 244 0.49 -9.72 -11.49
C ALA A 244 0.71 -9.36 -12.97
N CYS A 245 1.24 -8.17 -13.23
CA CYS A 245 1.68 -7.84 -14.58
C CYS A 245 2.94 -8.63 -14.99
N SER A 246 3.26 -8.62 -16.28
CA SER A 246 4.39 -9.37 -16.85
C SER A 246 5.53 -8.48 -17.36
N ILE A 247 5.81 -7.37 -16.66
CA ILE A 247 6.89 -6.47 -17.07
C ILE A 247 8.24 -7.20 -17.01
N GLU A 248 9.04 -7.08 -18.06
CA GLU A 248 10.31 -7.81 -18.17
C GLU A 248 11.49 -7.02 -17.59
N SER A 249 11.39 -5.69 -17.64
CA SER A 249 12.40 -4.76 -17.11
C SER A 249 11.75 -3.42 -16.76
N ILE A 250 12.26 -2.74 -15.74
CA ILE A 250 11.83 -1.37 -15.42
C ILE A 250 13.04 -0.46 -15.12
N TYR A 251 12.94 0.79 -15.57
CA TYR A 251 13.90 1.84 -15.26
C TYR A 251 13.28 2.80 -14.25
N ILE A 252 13.98 3.05 -13.14
CA ILE A 252 13.54 3.92 -12.04
C ILE A 252 14.16 5.32 -12.19
N PRO A 253 13.37 6.37 -12.51
CA PRO A 253 13.90 7.70 -12.74
C PRO A 253 14.40 8.43 -11.49
N ILE A 254 15.07 9.56 -11.71
CA ILE A 254 15.81 10.33 -10.69
C ILE A 254 14.99 10.76 -9.45
N LYS A 255 13.67 10.99 -9.58
CA LYS A 255 12.82 11.51 -8.48
C LYS A 255 12.06 10.46 -7.67
N VAL A 256 12.03 9.20 -8.11
CA VAL A 256 11.25 8.14 -7.42
C VAL A 256 11.84 7.84 -6.05
N ARG A 257 10.99 7.77 -5.03
CA ARG A 257 11.39 7.66 -3.61
C ARG A 257 10.37 6.91 -2.74
N GLY A 258 10.78 6.60 -1.51
CA GLY A 258 9.91 6.14 -0.42
C GLY A 258 9.52 4.66 -0.48
N ASN A 259 8.78 4.26 -1.52
CA ASN A 259 7.96 3.04 -1.49
C ASN A 259 8.33 1.94 -2.49
N LEU A 260 9.47 2.03 -3.20
CA LEU A 260 9.96 0.89 -3.97
C LEU A 260 10.44 -0.21 -3.01
N ASN A 261 9.70 -1.31 -2.95
CA ASN A 261 9.99 -2.50 -2.16
C ASN A 261 9.45 -3.76 -2.89
N PHE A 262 9.44 -4.92 -2.23
CA PHE A 262 8.97 -6.17 -2.85
C PHE A 262 7.51 -6.06 -3.36
N GLU A 263 6.63 -5.39 -2.61
CA GLU A 263 5.20 -5.32 -2.97
C GLU A 263 4.99 -4.57 -4.27
N THR A 264 5.77 -3.53 -4.55
CA THR A 264 5.69 -2.79 -5.83
C THR A 264 5.61 -3.74 -7.04
N PHE A 265 6.28 -4.88 -6.97
CA PHE A 265 6.37 -5.91 -8.01
C PHE A 265 6.00 -7.33 -7.50
N ASP A 266 5.18 -7.48 -6.47
CA ASP A 266 4.87 -8.82 -5.91
C ASP A 266 4.21 -9.76 -6.94
N LYS A 267 4.64 -11.02 -6.94
CA LYS A 267 4.38 -12.05 -7.95
C LYS A 267 4.60 -11.62 -9.42
N CYS A 268 5.34 -10.54 -9.70
CA CYS A 268 5.69 -10.10 -11.07
C CYS A 268 6.77 -11.01 -11.70
N MET A 269 6.44 -12.28 -11.91
CA MET A 269 7.37 -13.39 -12.24
C MET A 269 8.18 -13.19 -13.53
N SER A 270 7.82 -12.23 -14.38
CA SER A 270 8.53 -11.90 -15.62
C SER A 270 9.67 -10.89 -15.43
N LEU A 271 9.75 -10.19 -14.29
CA LEU A 271 10.71 -9.11 -14.07
C LEU A 271 12.12 -9.68 -13.93
N LYS A 272 12.98 -9.34 -14.88
CA LYS A 272 14.38 -9.82 -14.98
C LYS A 272 15.37 -8.80 -14.45
N ASN A 273 15.07 -7.52 -14.61
CA ASN A 273 16.03 -6.42 -14.47
C ASN A 273 15.35 -5.16 -13.92
N ILE A 274 15.93 -4.56 -12.88
CA ILE A 274 15.60 -3.22 -12.41
C ILE A 274 16.83 -2.33 -12.65
N GLU A 275 16.68 -1.30 -13.46
CA GLU A 275 17.66 -0.24 -13.64
C GLU A 275 17.23 1.01 -12.87
N VAL A 276 18.20 1.83 -12.46
CA VAL A 276 17.96 3.06 -11.69
C VAL A 276 18.82 4.17 -12.27
N ASP A 277 18.26 5.37 -12.40
CA ASP A 277 18.99 6.57 -12.77
C ASP A 277 20.20 6.77 -11.83
N SER A 278 21.39 7.00 -12.40
CA SER A 278 22.63 7.20 -11.63
C SER A 278 22.57 8.41 -10.71
N GLY A 279 21.73 9.40 -11.01
CA GLY A 279 21.42 10.56 -10.19
C GLY A 279 20.34 10.34 -9.12
N ASN A 280 19.57 9.23 -9.13
CA ASN A 280 18.54 8.98 -8.12
C ASN A 280 19.19 8.96 -6.72
N PRO A 281 18.74 9.78 -5.75
CA PRO A 281 19.43 9.91 -4.45
C PRO A 281 19.00 8.87 -3.40
N TYR A 282 18.01 8.03 -3.70
CA TYR A 282 17.42 7.05 -2.77
C TYR A 282 17.79 5.61 -3.11
N TYR A 283 17.92 5.30 -4.41
CA TYR A 283 18.09 3.94 -4.91
C TYR A 283 19.31 3.79 -5.81
N ALA A 284 19.80 2.56 -5.91
CA ALA A 284 20.82 2.16 -6.88
C ALA A 284 20.45 0.80 -7.49
N SER A 285 20.95 0.53 -8.69
CA SER A 285 20.94 -0.81 -9.28
C SER A 285 22.36 -1.33 -9.40
N TYR A 286 22.53 -2.61 -9.11
CA TYR A 286 23.75 -3.36 -9.39
C TYR A 286 23.36 -4.76 -9.87
N ASP A 287 23.91 -5.19 -11.00
CA ASP A 287 23.53 -6.46 -11.67
C ASP A 287 22.01 -6.62 -11.87
N GLY A 288 21.28 -5.53 -12.08
CA GLY A 288 19.82 -5.52 -12.25
C GLY A 288 19.00 -5.79 -10.99
N ILE A 289 19.62 -5.75 -9.81
CA ILE A 289 19.00 -5.88 -8.48
C ILE A 289 18.89 -4.48 -7.85
N LEU A 290 17.79 -4.21 -7.13
CA LEU A 290 17.51 -2.93 -6.48
C LEU A 290 18.13 -2.87 -5.07
N TYR A 291 18.86 -1.79 -4.80
CA TYR A 291 19.50 -1.48 -3.52
C TYR A 291 19.17 -0.05 -3.06
N THR A 292 19.46 0.25 -1.79
CA THR A 292 19.59 1.64 -1.32
C THR A 292 20.75 2.35 -2.02
N LYS A 293 20.69 3.69 -2.13
CA LYS A 293 21.72 4.49 -2.84
C LYS A 293 23.15 4.28 -2.34
N ASP A 294 23.29 4.08 -1.03
CA ASP A 294 24.56 3.83 -0.35
C ASP A 294 25.09 2.38 -0.50
N MET A 295 24.37 1.54 -1.26
CA MET A 295 24.64 0.12 -1.46
C MET A 295 24.77 -0.67 -0.14
N LYS A 296 24.06 -0.23 0.91
CA LYS A 296 24.03 -0.87 2.23
C LYS A 296 22.91 -1.87 2.43
N SER A 297 21.76 -1.71 1.77
CA SER A 297 20.66 -2.65 1.88
C SER A 297 20.19 -3.12 0.51
N LEU A 298 20.04 -4.43 0.35
CA LEU A 298 19.35 -5.01 -0.79
C LEU A 298 17.83 -4.91 -0.55
N ILE A 299 17.13 -4.30 -1.50
CA ILE A 299 15.69 -4.01 -1.41
C ILE A 299 14.88 -5.08 -2.14
N LEU A 300 15.24 -5.37 -3.40
CA LEU A 300 14.51 -6.33 -4.23
C LEU A 300 15.42 -6.95 -5.30
N CYS A 301 15.52 -8.27 -5.27
CA CYS A 301 16.02 -9.10 -6.35
C CYS A 301 14.84 -9.52 -7.25
N PRO A 302 14.85 -9.20 -8.56
CA PRO A 302 13.77 -9.62 -9.45
C PRO A 302 13.65 -11.15 -9.54
N CYS A 303 12.42 -11.67 -9.45
CA CYS A 303 12.17 -13.11 -9.40
C CYS A 303 12.26 -13.82 -10.76
N GLY A 304 12.09 -13.08 -11.87
CA GLY A 304 12.20 -13.58 -13.24
C GLY A 304 13.61 -13.56 -13.83
N ARG A 305 14.65 -13.35 -13.02
CA ARG A 305 16.06 -13.27 -13.45
C ARG A 305 16.50 -14.46 -14.31
N THR A 306 17.27 -14.16 -15.35
CA THR A 306 17.91 -15.16 -16.22
C THR A 306 19.23 -15.70 -15.64
N SER A 307 19.93 -14.91 -14.80
CA SER A 307 21.10 -15.41 -14.08
C SER A 307 20.67 -16.34 -12.95
N LYS A 308 21.18 -17.57 -13.00
CA LYS A 308 21.01 -18.57 -11.94
C LYS A 308 21.91 -18.32 -10.72
N VAL A 309 22.90 -17.43 -10.86
CA VAL A 309 23.86 -17.10 -9.81
C VAL A 309 23.65 -15.65 -9.41
N VAL A 310 23.56 -15.38 -8.10
CA VAL A 310 23.49 -14.04 -7.55
C VAL A 310 24.61 -13.85 -6.52
N ARG A 311 25.36 -12.75 -6.66
CA ARG A 311 26.48 -12.38 -5.78
C ARG A 311 26.20 -11.03 -5.16
N ILE A 312 25.98 -11.00 -3.84
CA ILE A 312 25.63 -9.75 -3.14
C ILE A 312 26.93 -9.01 -2.76
N PRO A 313 27.09 -7.71 -3.09
CA PRO A 313 28.34 -6.99 -2.85
C PRO A 313 28.71 -6.84 -1.36
N GLU A 314 30.02 -6.89 -1.04
CA GLU A 314 30.59 -6.63 0.30
C GLU A 314 30.31 -5.21 0.86
N SER A 315 29.67 -4.33 0.09
CA SER A 315 29.15 -3.07 0.62
C SER A 315 27.89 -3.29 1.47
N VAL A 316 27.10 -4.33 1.16
CA VAL A 316 25.76 -4.59 1.70
C VAL A 316 25.88 -5.14 3.12
N VAL A 317 25.13 -4.55 4.05
CA VAL A 317 25.06 -4.96 5.46
C VAL A 317 23.68 -5.49 5.86
N GLU A 318 22.66 -5.29 5.02
CA GLU A 318 21.30 -5.74 5.27
C GLU A 318 20.64 -6.36 4.01
N ILE A 319 19.95 -7.48 4.20
CA ILE A 319 19.00 -8.03 3.23
C ILE A 319 17.58 -7.69 3.70
N GLY A 320 16.79 -7.02 2.87
CA GLY A 320 15.40 -6.65 3.20
C GLY A 320 14.46 -7.86 3.38
N SER A 321 13.34 -7.66 4.07
CA SER A 321 12.25 -8.64 4.12
C SER A 321 11.70 -8.86 2.69
N LEU A 322 11.45 -10.12 2.33
CA LEU A 322 11.06 -10.55 0.98
C LEU A 322 11.95 -10.08 -0.18
N ALA A 323 13.20 -9.73 0.10
CA ALA A 323 14.22 -9.37 -0.88
C ALA A 323 14.32 -10.32 -2.08
N PHE A 324 14.10 -11.63 -1.87
CA PHE A 324 14.17 -12.66 -2.91
C PHE A 324 12.83 -13.37 -3.13
N CYS A 325 11.71 -12.80 -2.69
CA CYS A 325 10.38 -13.44 -2.80
C CYS A 325 10.15 -14.07 -4.18
N ASN A 326 9.78 -15.35 -4.19
CA ASN A 326 9.50 -16.14 -5.38
C ASN A 326 10.65 -16.23 -6.41
N CYS A 327 11.92 -16.02 -6.03
CA CYS A 327 13.09 -16.14 -6.92
C CYS A 327 13.44 -17.61 -7.30
N ARG A 328 12.48 -18.33 -7.90
CA ARG A 328 12.57 -19.76 -8.27
C ARG A 328 13.61 -20.08 -9.34
N GLY A 329 14.12 -19.07 -10.06
CA GLY A 329 15.16 -19.22 -11.09
C GLY A 329 16.60 -19.19 -10.57
N ILE A 330 16.83 -18.74 -9.33
CA ILE A 330 18.17 -18.67 -8.73
C ILE A 330 18.53 -20.04 -8.17
N GLU A 331 19.67 -20.58 -8.60
CA GLU A 331 20.21 -21.86 -8.10
C GLU A 331 21.36 -21.68 -7.11
N GLU A 332 22.06 -20.55 -7.15
CA GLU A 332 23.26 -20.29 -6.37
C GLU A 332 23.33 -18.84 -5.87
N LEU A 333 23.53 -18.67 -4.56
CA LEU A 333 23.55 -17.36 -3.89
C LEU A 333 24.84 -17.19 -3.08
N TYR A 334 25.46 -16.02 -3.15
CA TYR A 334 26.57 -15.63 -2.29
C TYR A 334 26.17 -14.44 -1.41
N LEU A 335 26.14 -14.68 -0.10
CA LEU A 335 25.95 -13.67 0.94
C LEU A 335 27.32 -13.22 1.48
N PRO A 336 27.64 -11.91 1.44
CA PRO A 336 28.97 -11.39 1.75
C PRO A 336 29.31 -11.47 3.24
N THR A 337 30.58 -11.26 3.57
CA THR A 337 31.07 -11.22 4.96
C THR A 337 30.47 -10.05 5.76
N SER A 338 30.04 -9.00 5.05
CA SER A 338 29.54 -7.74 5.58
C SER A 338 28.11 -7.76 6.13
N ILE A 339 27.31 -8.82 5.90
CA ILE A 339 25.92 -8.89 6.37
C ILE A 339 25.84 -8.87 7.90
N LYS A 340 25.03 -7.96 8.43
CA LYS A 340 24.77 -7.77 9.87
C LYS A 340 23.32 -8.01 10.26
N LYS A 341 22.41 -8.08 9.29
CA LYS A 341 20.96 -8.14 9.51
C LYS A 341 20.25 -8.75 8.29
N MET A 342 19.32 -9.65 8.57
CA MET A 342 18.29 -10.09 7.63
C MET A 342 16.96 -9.36 7.89
N GLY A 343 15.97 -9.57 7.01
CA GLY A 343 14.66 -8.92 7.08
C GLY A 343 13.99 -9.06 8.45
N LYS A 344 13.28 -8.01 8.89
CA LYS A 344 12.59 -8.02 10.18
C LYS A 344 11.26 -8.77 10.08
N TYR A 345 11.22 -9.95 10.71
CA TYR A 345 10.03 -10.80 10.89
C TYR A 345 9.38 -11.28 9.58
N ILE A 346 8.46 -12.24 9.71
CA ILE A 346 7.65 -12.77 8.61
C ILE A 346 7.00 -11.58 7.88
N PRO A 347 7.09 -11.51 6.54
CA PRO A 347 7.56 -12.55 5.62
C PRO A 347 9.10 -12.61 5.40
N ILE A 348 9.61 -13.83 5.22
CA ILE A 348 11.05 -14.15 5.27
C ILE A 348 11.80 -13.76 3.98
N PRO A 349 13.12 -13.49 4.01
CA PRO A 349 13.85 -12.99 2.83
C PRO A 349 13.82 -13.90 1.60
N PHE A 350 13.73 -15.22 1.81
CA PHE A 350 13.80 -16.26 0.77
C PHE A 350 12.48 -17.03 0.55
N GLU A 351 11.33 -16.43 0.90
CA GLU A 351 10.02 -17.04 0.68
C GLU A 351 9.82 -17.47 -0.79
N GLY A 352 9.34 -18.69 -1.01
CA GLY A 352 9.14 -19.25 -2.35
C GLY A 352 10.41 -19.44 -3.19
N CYS A 353 11.63 -19.40 -2.62
CA CYS A 353 12.91 -19.59 -3.32
C CYS A 353 13.25 -21.07 -3.62
N SER A 354 12.30 -21.84 -4.13
CA SER A 354 12.42 -23.29 -4.35
C SER A 354 13.46 -23.72 -5.41
N GLY A 355 14.21 -22.78 -6.00
CA GLY A 355 15.27 -23.05 -6.97
C GLY A 355 16.66 -23.19 -6.36
N LEU A 356 16.87 -22.72 -5.12
CA LEU A 356 18.18 -22.62 -4.49
C LEU A 356 18.77 -24.01 -4.18
N LYS A 357 19.97 -24.26 -4.70
CA LYS A 357 20.73 -25.51 -4.53
C LYS A 357 22.03 -25.30 -3.75
N ARG A 358 22.56 -24.07 -3.77
CA ARG A 358 23.81 -23.67 -3.11
C ARG A 358 23.69 -22.28 -2.52
N ILE A 359 24.02 -22.12 -1.24
CA ILE A 359 24.15 -20.81 -0.59
C ILE A 359 25.53 -20.73 0.06
N HIS A 360 26.34 -19.78 -0.39
CA HIS A 360 27.64 -19.44 0.20
C HIS A 360 27.45 -18.27 1.16
N ILE A 361 27.97 -18.38 2.39
CA ILE A 361 27.76 -17.39 3.45
C ILE A 361 29.12 -16.96 4.02
N GLY A 362 29.48 -15.69 3.86
CA GLY A 362 30.72 -15.12 4.41
C GLY A 362 30.66 -14.74 5.90
N VAL A 363 29.48 -14.75 6.51
CA VAL A 363 29.29 -14.35 7.91
C VAL A 363 29.91 -15.39 8.87
N LYS A 364 30.96 -14.98 9.58
CA LYS A 364 31.74 -15.85 10.49
C LYS A 364 31.44 -15.64 11.98
N GLU A 365 31.01 -14.43 12.35
CA GLU A 365 30.83 -14.00 13.74
C GLU A 365 29.45 -13.39 13.97
N ASN A 366 28.96 -13.45 15.20
CA ASN A 366 27.63 -12.96 15.59
C ASN A 366 26.47 -13.54 14.75
N ILE A 367 26.63 -14.76 14.22
CA ILE A 367 25.67 -15.47 13.35
C ILE A 367 24.25 -15.40 13.94
N GLU A 368 24.14 -15.57 15.26
CA GLU A 368 22.90 -15.55 16.04
C GLU A 368 22.17 -14.20 16.10
N LYS A 369 22.84 -13.10 15.70
CA LYS A 369 22.27 -11.75 15.60
C LYS A 369 21.97 -11.36 14.15
N VAL A 370 22.58 -12.06 13.20
CA VAL A 370 22.40 -11.83 11.76
C VAL A 370 21.20 -12.59 11.24
N PHE A 371 21.14 -13.90 11.53
CA PHE A 371 20.14 -14.83 10.99
C PHE A 371 19.12 -15.24 12.04
N SER A 372 17.84 -15.25 11.64
CA SER A 372 16.76 -15.89 12.40
C SER A 372 16.65 -17.37 12.05
N LYS A 373 15.94 -18.14 12.89
CA LYS A 373 15.70 -19.57 12.62
C LYS A 373 14.85 -19.85 11.39
N PHE A 374 14.08 -18.86 10.95
CA PHE A 374 13.08 -18.98 9.89
C PHE A 374 13.60 -18.48 8.53
N ASP A 375 14.74 -17.79 8.49
CA ASP A 375 15.22 -17.07 7.28
C ASP A 375 15.32 -17.99 6.06
N PHE A 376 15.62 -19.27 6.27
CA PHE A 376 15.83 -20.29 5.24
C PHE A 376 14.77 -21.40 5.23
N ASP A 377 13.62 -21.25 5.90
CA ASP A 377 12.64 -22.35 6.03
C ASP A 377 11.99 -22.78 4.69
N ASP A 378 11.90 -21.85 3.72
CA ASP A 378 11.42 -22.09 2.36
C ASP A 378 12.51 -22.54 1.36
N VAL A 379 13.77 -22.66 1.82
CA VAL A 379 14.87 -23.18 1.00
C VAL A 379 14.79 -24.70 0.94
N ASP A 380 15.13 -25.29 -0.22
CA ASP A 380 15.11 -26.74 -0.39
C ASP A 380 15.96 -27.45 0.67
N LYS A 381 15.40 -28.52 1.26
CA LYS A 381 16.04 -29.33 2.32
C LYS A 381 17.28 -30.09 1.86
N ASP A 382 17.57 -30.10 0.57
CA ASP A 382 18.78 -30.68 -0.05
C ASP A 382 19.71 -29.59 -0.64
N CYS A 383 19.41 -28.30 -0.43
CA CYS A 383 20.32 -27.19 -0.71
C CYS A 383 21.59 -27.29 0.16
N LEU A 384 22.75 -27.10 -0.47
CA LEU A 384 24.05 -27.09 0.19
C LEU A 384 24.38 -25.70 0.72
N PHE A 385 24.87 -25.64 1.95
CA PHE A 385 25.28 -24.41 2.62
C PHE A 385 26.78 -24.41 2.82
N TYR A 386 27.47 -23.50 2.16
CA TYR A 386 28.90 -23.31 2.29
C TYR A 386 29.15 -22.18 3.28
N VAL A 387 29.84 -22.50 4.37
CA VAL A 387 30.03 -21.60 5.52
C VAL A 387 31.51 -21.51 5.90
N PRO A 388 31.95 -20.46 6.63
CA PRO A 388 33.37 -20.29 6.92
C PRO A 388 33.87 -21.40 7.86
N LYS A 389 35.10 -21.87 7.66
CA LYS A 389 35.73 -22.89 8.54
C LYS A 389 35.59 -22.58 10.05
N GLY A 390 35.24 -23.61 10.81
CA GLY A 390 35.00 -23.56 12.26
C GLY A 390 33.63 -23.01 12.67
N THR A 391 32.67 -22.89 11.75
CA THR A 391 31.32 -22.36 12.04
C THR A 391 30.19 -23.36 11.85
N LYS A 392 30.43 -24.55 11.29
CA LYS A 392 29.39 -25.55 10.97
C LYS A 392 28.44 -25.85 12.13
N GLN A 393 28.96 -26.09 13.34
CA GLN A 393 28.14 -26.35 14.52
C GLN A 393 27.23 -25.17 14.93
N LYS A 394 27.65 -23.93 14.64
CA LYS A 394 26.80 -22.74 14.88
C LYS A 394 25.66 -22.71 13.88
N TYR A 395 25.95 -22.83 12.58
CA TYR A 395 24.91 -22.86 11.54
C TYR A 395 23.91 -24.01 11.73
N GLN A 396 24.40 -25.20 12.11
CA GLN A 396 23.56 -26.36 12.44
C GLN A 396 22.57 -26.11 13.58
N SER A 397 22.91 -25.27 14.57
CA SER A 397 22.00 -24.97 15.70
C SER A 397 21.00 -23.84 15.41
N TYR A 398 21.16 -23.12 14.30
CA TYR A 398 20.35 -21.95 13.96
C TYR A 398 19.37 -22.12 12.80
N CYS A 399 19.53 -23.11 11.93
CA CYS A 399 18.63 -23.26 10.78
C CYS A 399 18.00 -24.66 10.72
N SER A 400 16.88 -24.79 10.01
CA SER A 400 16.20 -26.07 9.69
C SER A 400 16.99 -27.02 8.78
N LEU A 401 18.32 -26.85 8.72
CA LEU A 401 19.25 -27.50 7.79
C LEU A 401 19.76 -28.83 8.32
N LYS A 402 19.80 -29.84 7.44
CA LYS A 402 20.43 -31.13 7.71
C LYS A 402 21.95 -30.94 7.85
N GLU A 403 22.57 -31.50 8.88
CA GLU A 403 24.02 -31.41 9.14
C GLU A 403 24.88 -31.80 7.92
N GLN A 404 24.43 -32.80 7.17
CA GLN A 404 25.10 -33.32 5.98
C GLN A 404 25.20 -32.30 4.82
N ASN A 405 24.37 -31.26 4.83
CA ASN A 405 24.34 -30.24 3.77
C ASN A 405 25.18 -29.00 4.11
N ILE A 406 25.72 -28.90 5.34
CA ILE A 406 26.60 -27.79 5.74
C ILE A 406 28.05 -28.18 5.47
N ILE A 407 28.69 -27.46 4.55
CA ILE A 407 30.06 -27.67 4.08
C ILE A 407 30.90 -26.49 4.58
N GLU A 408 32.08 -26.76 5.15
CA GLU A 408 33.01 -25.70 5.51
C GLU A 408 34.01 -25.43 4.38
N GLU A 409 34.17 -24.17 3.99
CA GLU A 409 35.15 -23.75 3.00
C GLU A 409 36.01 -22.56 3.48
N ASP A 410 37.14 -22.33 2.79
CA ASP A 410 37.88 -21.07 2.92
C ASP A 410 37.14 -19.99 2.11
N VAL A 411 36.30 -19.22 2.80
CA VAL A 411 35.54 -18.07 2.24
C VAL A 411 36.40 -16.80 2.25
#